data_AF-A0A2C5XIM6-F1
#
_entry.id   AF-A0A2C5XIM6-F1
#
_cell.length_a   1.000
_cell.length_b   1.000
_cell.length_c   1.000
_cell.angle_alpha   90.00
_cell.angle_beta   90.00
_cell.angle_gamma   90.00
#
_symmetry.space_group_name_H-M   'P 1'
#
loop_
_entity.id
_entity.type
_entity.pdbx_description
1 polymer ?
#
loop_
_entity_poly.entity_id
_entity_poly.type
_entity_poly.pdbx_seq_one_letter_code
_entity_poly.pdbx_strand_id
1 'polypeptide(L)'
;MRPRSLTSARGLRLSRLHSLPIPRHHLRSLSSQVSHANEDEITQLSQQPQHPLSLADLIRHGRPPLSEEALLASANFALELLPVRLAHRIQALRSLPFIVVSNPHIKKIYQNYMHSYETLLPFARAAKVNGSSTSARSHLSPYHSYKITSLADETRFTAVLSDLVAAHQDTIPVLARGFLECKRYIAPDHVTRFLDQHLRARIGTRLLAEQHLALHYSSHPLTTSGGSHARYANPPAHYVGVIDTALQPAECVEICASLVADMCELRYGVRPALEIDGDHSATFAYVPMHLDYMLTELLKNAFRATVESRSDAPVVVTVAPEPAVSEEIAKPTPANQTTADGQAGAIVRLDDKAPGVTIRIRDQGGGIAPDVLPNIWSYSFTTVAEDDGSEAVGA
;
A
#
# COMPACT_ATOMS: atom_id res chain seq x y z
N MET A 1 44.71 41.82 -48.00
CA MET A 1 44.48 41.84 -49.47
C MET A 1 43.20 41.04 -49.77
N ARG A 2 42.18 41.70 -50.34
CA ARG A 2 41.01 41.05 -51.01
C ARG A 2 41.49 40.34 -52.29
N PRO A 3 40.77 39.33 -52.84
CA PRO A 3 39.57 39.51 -53.71
C PRO A 3 38.52 38.37 -53.51
N ARG A 4 37.32 38.26 -54.10
CA ARG A 4 36.47 39.00 -55.03
C ARG A 4 35.04 38.41 -54.91
N SER A 5 34.03 39.24 -55.15
CA SER A 5 32.60 38.90 -55.29
C SER A 5 32.29 38.14 -56.59
N LEU A 6 31.16 37.41 -56.67
CA LEU A 6 30.04 37.64 -57.61
C LEU A 6 28.91 36.59 -57.54
N THR A 7 27.69 37.11 -57.73
CA THR A 7 26.49 36.56 -58.41
C THR A 7 25.47 35.63 -57.75
N SER A 8 24.27 36.22 -57.60
CA SER A 8 22.88 35.72 -57.66
C SER A 8 22.59 34.52 -58.59
N ALA A 9 21.69 33.62 -58.16
CA ALA A 9 20.71 32.96 -59.04
C ALA A 9 19.52 32.37 -58.25
N ARG A 10 18.32 32.52 -58.85
CA ARG A 10 17.00 32.04 -58.40
C ARG A 10 16.83 30.52 -58.59
N GLY A 11 16.19 29.89 -57.59
CA GLY A 11 15.00 29.03 -57.73
C GLY A 11 15.13 27.61 -58.30
N LEU A 12 14.53 26.64 -57.59
CA LEU A 12 13.67 25.59 -58.15
C LEU A 12 12.85 24.94 -57.01
N ARG A 13 11.52 24.94 -57.19
CA ARG A 13 10.50 24.36 -56.29
C ARG A 13 10.48 22.83 -56.44
N LEU A 14 10.45 22.10 -55.33
CA LEU A 14 10.08 20.67 -55.30
C LEU A 14 8.60 20.49 -54.94
N SER A 15 7.94 19.63 -55.71
CA SER A 15 6.52 19.28 -55.71
C SER A 15 6.08 18.57 -54.42
N ARG A 16 4.87 18.90 -53.95
CA ARG A 16 4.16 18.23 -52.85
C ARG A 16 3.71 16.82 -53.26
N LEU A 17 4.09 15.81 -52.49
CA LEU A 17 3.32 14.56 -52.37
C LEU A 17 2.32 14.75 -51.22
N HIS A 18 1.04 14.61 -51.54
CA HIS A 18 -0.08 14.69 -50.61
C HIS A 18 -0.03 13.51 -49.61
N SER A 19 0.20 13.80 -48.33
CA SER A 19 -0.25 12.93 -47.24
C SER A 19 -1.73 13.23 -46.96
N LEU A 20 -2.58 12.19 -47.04
CA LEU A 20 -3.99 12.29 -46.67
C LEU A 20 -4.10 12.60 -45.16
N PRO A 21 -4.88 13.62 -44.75
CA PRO A 21 -5.08 13.92 -43.34
C PRO A 21 -6.07 12.91 -42.74
N ILE A 22 -5.63 12.15 -41.73
CA ILE A 22 -6.54 11.35 -40.90
C ILE A 22 -7.47 12.33 -40.15
N PRO A 23 -8.81 12.18 -40.21
CA PRO A 23 -9.73 13.14 -39.58
C PRO A 23 -9.62 13.11 -38.05
N ARG A 24 -9.40 14.29 -37.44
CA ARG A 24 -9.36 14.49 -35.97
C ARG A 24 -10.59 13.96 -35.21
N HIS A 25 -11.72 13.76 -35.90
CA HIS A 25 -12.94 13.20 -35.32
C HIS A 25 -12.82 11.72 -34.96
N HIS A 26 -12.00 10.93 -35.67
CA HIS A 26 -11.80 9.51 -35.36
C HIS A 26 -11.00 9.29 -34.08
N LEU A 27 -9.99 10.12 -33.80
CA LEU A 27 -9.19 10.04 -32.57
C LEU A 27 -10.00 10.38 -31.31
N ARG A 28 -10.93 11.34 -31.41
CA ARG A 28 -11.81 11.72 -30.29
C ARG A 28 -12.86 10.65 -29.99
N SER A 29 -13.41 10.03 -31.04
CA SER A 29 -14.34 8.88 -30.94
C SER A 29 -13.67 7.64 -30.33
N LEU A 30 -12.45 7.31 -30.78
CA LEU A 30 -11.68 6.19 -30.22
C LEU A 30 -11.29 6.45 -28.76
N SER A 31 -10.87 7.67 -28.41
CA SER A 31 -10.57 8.04 -27.03
C SER A 31 -11.82 7.98 -26.13
N SER A 32 -12.99 8.43 -26.61
CA SER A 32 -14.24 8.30 -25.85
C SER A 32 -14.69 6.84 -25.71
N GLN A 33 -14.55 6.02 -26.75
CA GLN A 33 -14.90 4.60 -26.71
C GLN A 33 -13.99 3.81 -25.75
N VAL A 34 -12.69 4.11 -25.74
CA VAL A 34 -11.74 3.51 -24.79
C VAL A 34 -12.05 3.97 -23.36
N SER A 35 -12.40 5.24 -23.16
CA SER A 35 -12.81 5.74 -21.84
C SER A 35 -14.08 5.04 -21.35
N HIS A 36 -15.12 4.91 -22.19
CA HIS A 36 -16.37 4.23 -21.81
C HIS A 36 -16.16 2.74 -21.53
N ALA A 37 -15.32 2.05 -22.32
CA ALA A 37 -14.99 0.65 -22.06
C ALA A 37 -14.25 0.45 -20.72
N ASN A 38 -13.36 1.38 -20.35
CA ASN A 38 -12.69 1.35 -19.04
C ASN A 38 -13.70 1.57 -17.90
N GLU A 39 -14.67 2.46 -18.08
CA GLU A 39 -15.71 2.76 -17.09
C GLU A 39 -16.60 1.55 -16.78
N ASP A 40 -17.03 0.84 -17.83
CA ASP A 40 -17.82 -0.38 -17.69
C ASP A 40 -17.03 -1.50 -16.99
N GLU A 41 -15.74 -1.61 -17.30
CA GLU A 41 -14.83 -2.59 -16.71
C GLU A 41 -14.57 -2.35 -15.22
N ILE A 42 -14.33 -1.08 -14.82
CA ILE A 42 -14.20 -0.69 -13.42
C ILE A 42 -15.46 -1.06 -12.64
N THR A 43 -16.64 -0.79 -13.22
CA THR A 43 -17.92 -1.11 -12.60
C THR A 43 -18.05 -2.62 -12.37
N GLN A 44 -17.73 -3.44 -13.39
CA GLN A 44 -17.76 -4.89 -13.30
C GLN A 44 -16.77 -5.44 -12.26
N LEU A 45 -15.52 -4.95 -12.26
CA LEU A 45 -14.48 -5.36 -11.31
C LEU A 45 -14.83 -4.98 -9.87
N SER A 46 -15.44 -3.82 -9.66
CA SER A 46 -15.87 -3.36 -8.33
C SER A 46 -16.98 -4.22 -7.71
N GLN A 47 -17.65 -5.06 -8.50
CA GLN A 47 -18.68 -6.00 -8.01
C GLN A 47 -18.09 -7.36 -7.63
N GLN A 48 -16.83 -7.64 -7.98
CA GLN A 48 -16.19 -8.90 -7.64
C GLN A 48 -15.83 -8.93 -6.14
N PRO A 49 -15.92 -10.10 -5.49
CA PRO A 49 -15.47 -10.24 -4.11
C PRO A 49 -13.96 -10.00 -4.02
N GLN A 50 -13.53 -9.33 -2.94
CA GLN A 50 -12.11 -9.12 -2.67
C GLN A 50 -11.57 -10.33 -1.90
N HIS A 51 -10.45 -10.90 -2.37
CA HIS A 51 -9.74 -11.96 -1.65
C HIS A 51 -9.22 -11.41 -0.30
N PRO A 52 -9.59 -11.98 0.86
CA PRO A 52 -8.98 -11.61 2.14
C PRO A 52 -7.53 -12.09 2.17
N LEU A 53 -6.58 -11.19 2.47
CA LEU A 53 -5.17 -11.56 2.54
C LEU A 53 -4.85 -12.18 3.90
N SER A 54 -4.32 -13.40 3.88
CA SER A 54 -3.73 -14.06 5.05
C SER A 54 -2.21 -13.93 5.05
N LEU A 55 -1.56 -14.16 6.20
CA LEU A 55 -0.09 -14.28 6.24
C LEU A 55 0.38 -15.47 5.40
N ALA A 56 -0.38 -16.57 5.39
CA ALA A 56 -0.13 -17.73 4.56
C ALA A 56 -0.05 -17.38 3.06
N ASP A 57 -0.95 -16.53 2.57
CA ASP A 57 -0.95 -16.06 1.17
C ASP A 57 0.35 -15.33 0.79
N LEU A 58 0.92 -14.57 1.73
CA LEU A 58 2.10 -13.75 1.48
C LEU A 58 3.40 -14.56 1.55
N ILE A 59 3.47 -15.57 2.41
CA ILE A 59 4.66 -16.43 2.58
C ILE A 59 4.74 -17.57 1.57
N ARG A 60 3.63 -17.92 0.90
CA ARG A 60 3.55 -19.11 0.02
C ARG A 60 4.58 -19.15 -1.11
N HIS A 61 5.11 -18.00 -1.52
CA HIS A 61 6.06 -17.90 -2.64
C HIS A 61 7.49 -18.30 -2.24
N GLY A 62 7.79 -18.44 -0.96
CA GLY A 62 9.11 -18.88 -0.50
C GLY A 62 10.00 -17.77 0.04
N ARG A 63 11.17 -18.18 0.56
CA ARG A 63 12.21 -17.28 1.04
C ARG A 63 13.11 -16.82 -0.11
N PRO A 64 13.47 -15.53 -0.18
CA PRO A 64 14.47 -15.05 -1.12
C PRO A 64 15.84 -15.73 -0.93
N PRO A 65 16.64 -15.92 -1.99
CA PRO A 65 16.31 -15.58 -3.39
C PRO A 65 15.29 -16.56 -3.98
N LEU A 66 14.27 -16.01 -4.65
CA LEU A 66 13.23 -16.80 -5.29
C LEU A 66 13.71 -17.40 -6.61
N SER A 67 13.14 -18.56 -6.96
CA SER A 67 13.21 -19.07 -8.33
C SER A 67 12.41 -18.17 -9.28
N GLU A 68 12.72 -18.23 -10.57
CA GLU A 68 11.97 -17.52 -11.62
C GLU A 68 10.47 -17.87 -11.56
N GLU A 69 10.14 -19.15 -11.39
CA GLU A 69 8.75 -19.61 -11.27
C GLU A 69 8.04 -18.99 -10.06
N ALA A 70 8.68 -18.96 -8.89
CA ALA A 70 8.11 -18.39 -7.68
C ALA A 70 7.92 -16.86 -7.79
N LEU A 71 8.84 -16.18 -8.47
CA LEU A 71 8.74 -14.74 -8.71
C LEU A 71 7.60 -14.41 -9.68
N LEU A 72 7.46 -15.16 -10.77
CA LEU A 72 6.34 -15.04 -11.69
C LEU A 72 5.01 -15.36 -11.01
N ALA A 73 4.96 -16.36 -10.12
CA ALA A 73 3.78 -16.68 -9.34
C ALA A 73 3.38 -15.51 -8.41
N SER A 74 4.36 -14.89 -7.76
CA SER A 74 4.16 -13.68 -6.93
C SER A 74 3.61 -12.52 -7.75
N ALA A 75 4.17 -12.26 -8.93
CA ALA A 75 3.72 -11.20 -9.83
C ALA A 75 2.25 -11.42 -10.27
N ASN A 76 1.93 -12.65 -10.69
CA ASN A 76 0.58 -13.01 -11.12
C ASN A 76 -0.45 -12.93 -9.99
N PHE A 77 -0.07 -13.31 -8.76
CA PHE A 77 -0.93 -13.14 -7.60
C PHE A 77 -1.28 -11.67 -7.33
N ALA A 78 -0.28 -10.78 -7.42
CA ALA A 78 -0.53 -9.36 -7.29
C ALA A 78 -1.42 -8.83 -8.44
N LEU A 79 -1.16 -9.25 -9.68
CA LEU A 79 -1.93 -8.83 -10.85
C LEU A 79 -3.39 -9.30 -10.80
N GLU A 80 -3.67 -10.46 -10.23
CA GLU A 80 -5.03 -10.97 -10.06
C GLU A 80 -5.85 -10.09 -9.10
N LEU A 81 -5.24 -9.64 -8.01
CA LEU A 81 -5.96 -8.97 -6.92
C LEU A 81 -5.97 -7.44 -7.01
N LEU A 82 -4.89 -6.81 -7.47
CA LEU A 82 -4.75 -5.34 -7.48
C LEU A 82 -5.82 -4.62 -8.32
N PRO A 83 -6.15 -5.05 -9.56
CA PRO A 83 -7.16 -4.37 -10.37
C PRO A 83 -8.53 -4.34 -9.71
N VAL A 84 -8.95 -5.47 -9.11
CA VAL A 84 -10.19 -5.56 -8.34
C VAL A 84 -10.17 -4.57 -7.17
N ARG A 85 -9.08 -4.56 -6.40
CA ARG A 85 -8.92 -3.65 -5.25
C ARG A 85 -8.98 -2.18 -5.66
N LEU A 86 -8.31 -1.80 -6.74
CA LEU A 86 -8.33 -0.43 -7.27
C LEU A 86 -9.71 -0.05 -7.80
N ALA A 87 -10.38 -0.94 -8.53
CA ALA A 87 -11.75 -0.70 -9.03
C ALA A 87 -12.74 -0.44 -7.89
N HIS A 88 -12.65 -1.22 -6.80
CA HIS A 88 -13.41 -0.97 -5.57
C HIS A 88 -13.15 0.41 -4.97
N ARG A 89 -11.90 0.90 -5.00
CA ARG A 89 -11.57 2.24 -4.48
C ARG A 89 -12.06 3.36 -5.38
N ILE A 90 -11.93 3.21 -6.69
CA ILE A 90 -12.47 4.14 -7.69
C ILE A 90 -13.99 4.24 -7.51
N GLN A 91 -14.69 3.10 -7.40
CA GLN A 91 -16.13 3.07 -7.21
C GLN A 91 -16.56 3.70 -5.87
N ALA A 92 -15.83 3.42 -4.79
CA ALA A 92 -16.10 4.05 -3.50
C ALA A 92 -15.99 5.58 -3.58
N LEU A 93 -14.94 6.10 -4.23
CA LEU A 93 -14.77 7.54 -4.44
C LEU A 93 -15.90 8.14 -5.30
N ARG A 94 -16.35 7.44 -6.35
CA ARG A 94 -17.48 7.87 -7.19
C ARG A 94 -18.82 7.90 -6.46
N SER A 95 -18.98 7.06 -5.45
CA SER A 95 -20.20 6.99 -4.64
C SER A 95 -20.35 8.12 -3.62
N LEU A 96 -19.29 8.91 -3.41
CA LEU A 96 -19.36 10.09 -2.54
C LEU A 96 -20.25 11.19 -3.17
N PRO A 97 -20.85 12.06 -2.36
CA PRO A 97 -21.63 13.19 -2.88
C PRO A 97 -20.81 14.03 -3.86
N PHE A 98 -21.44 14.52 -4.94
CA PHE A 98 -20.75 15.28 -5.99
C PHE A 98 -19.92 16.46 -5.47
N ILE A 99 -20.45 17.18 -4.48
CA ILE A 99 -19.75 18.30 -3.84
C ILE A 99 -18.47 17.88 -3.11
N VAL A 100 -18.45 16.66 -2.57
CA VAL A 100 -17.28 16.07 -1.90
C VAL A 100 -16.25 15.60 -2.94
N VAL A 101 -16.69 14.89 -3.99
CA VAL A 101 -15.79 14.44 -5.07
C VAL A 101 -15.16 15.59 -5.83
N SER A 102 -15.86 16.73 -5.93
CA SER A 102 -15.37 17.94 -6.58
C SER A 102 -14.24 18.64 -5.80
N ASN A 103 -14.03 18.30 -4.52
CA ASN A 103 -12.94 18.83 -3.73
C ASN A 103 -11.58 18.50 -4.39
N PRO A 104 -10.64 19.47 -4.54
CA PRO A 104 -9.36 19.23 -5.20
C PRO A 104 -8.54 18.10 -4.61
N HIS A 105 -8.56 17.91 -3.29
CA HIS A 105 -7.82 16.87 -2.60
C HIS A 105 -8.41 15.48 -2.89
N ILE A 106 -9.74 15.35 -2.78
CA ILE A 106 -10.43 14.07 -3.06
C ILE A 106 -10.30 13.72 -4.55
N LYS A 107 -10.42 14.71 -5.43
CA LYS A 107 -10.20 14.56 -6.88
C LYS A 107 -8.78 14.11 -7.21
N LYS A 108 -7.75 14.65 -6.54
CA LYS A 108 -6.36 14.20 -6.70
C LYS A 108 -6.23 12.70 -6.38
N ILE A 109 -6.82 12.26 -5.27
CA ILE A 109 -6.79 10.84 -4.89
C ILE A 109 -7.54 9.97 -5.91
N TYR A 110 -8.70 10.41 -6.38
CA TYR A 110 -9.41 9.74 -7.47
C TYR A 110 -8.54 9.59 -8.73
N GLN A 111 -7.84 10.66 -9.13
CA GLN A 111 -6.94 10.64 -10.29
C GLN A 111 -5.76 9.67 -10.08
N ASN A 112 -5.18 9.62 -8.88
CA ASN A 112 -4.11 8.67 -8.57
C ASN A 112 -4.58 7.21 -8.70
N TYR A 113 -5.79 6.89 -8.22
CA TYR A 113 -6.38 5.56 -8.36
C TYR A 113 -6.69 5.23 -9.84
N MET A 114 -7.25 6.17 -10.59
CA MET A 114 -7.50 5.99 -12.03
C MET A 114 -6.19 5.73 -12.78
N HIS A 115 -5.17 6.55 -12.54
CA HIS A 115 -3.86 6.38 -13.17
C HIS A 115 -3.24 5.02 -12.83
N SER A 116 -3.28 4.62 -11.56
CA SER A 116 -2.75 3.32 -11.12
C SER A 116 -3.50 2.13 -11.74
N TYR A 117 -4.81 2.29 -11.98
CA TYR A 117 -5.60 1.28 -12.66
C TYR A 117 -5.22 1.20 -14.15
N GLU A 118 -5.07 2.37 -14.80
CA GLU A 118 -4.70 2.47 -16.21
C GLU A 118 -3.31 1.91 -16.50
N THR A 119 -2.33 2.08 -15.60
CA THR A 119 -0.98 1.52 -15.75
C THR A 119 -0.94 -0.01 -15.66
N LEU A 120 -1.98 -0.63 -15.06
CA LEU A 120 -2.13 -2.09 -15.03
C LEU A 120 -2.85 -2.64 -16.27
N LEU A 121 -3.58 -1.82 -17.03
CA LEU A 121 -4.31 -2.25 -18.22
C LEU A 121 -3.45 -2.91 -19.32
N PRO A 122 -2.20 -2.49 -19.59
CA PRO A 122 -1.35 -3.16 -20.58
C PRO A 122 -1.16 -4.65 -20.28
N PHE A 123 -1.03 -5.01 -18.99
CA PHE A 123 -0.95 -6.39 -18.57
C PHE A 123 -2.31 -7.08 -18.79
N ALA A 124 -3.44 -6.46 -18.46
CA ALA A 124 -4.77 -7.02 -18.79
C ALA A 124 -5.00 -7.26 -20.30
N ARG A 125 -4.50 -6.35 -21.14
CA ARG A 125 -4.79 -6.31 -22.59
C ARG A 125 -3.82 -7.11 -23.44
N ALA A 126 -2.61 -7.36 -22.96
CA ALA A 126 -1.63 -8.20 -23.65
C ALA A 126 -2.13 -9.64 -23.86
N ALA A 127 -3.10 -10.12 -23.05
CA ALA A 127 -3.81 -11.37 -23.30
C ALA A 127 -4.57 -11.42 -24.64
N LYS A 128 -5.00 -10.26 -25.17
CA LYS A 128 -5.78 -10.21 -26.43
C LYS A 128 -4.93 -10.28 -27.69
N VAL A 129 -3.60 -10.12 -27.59
CA VAL A 129 -2.71 -10.01 -28.76
C VAL A 129 -2.04 -11.35 -29.12
N ASN A 130 -1.85 -12.26 -28.15
CA ASN A 130 -1.07 -13.48 -28.35
C ASN A 130 -1.88 -14.76 -28.64
N GLY A 131 -3.20 -14.67 -28.84
CA GLY A 131 -4.01 -15.83 -29.18
C GLY A 131 -5.30 -15.44 -29.87
N SER A 132 -5.38 -15.75 -31.16
CA SER A 132 -6.58 -15.83 -32.02
C SER A 132 -7.78 -14.93 -31.66
N SER A 133 -8.12 -14.04 -32.58
CA SER A 133 -9.49 -13.55 -32.83
C SER A 133 -10.51 -14.69 -32.73
N THR A 134 -11.00 -14.98 -31.53
CA THR A 134 -12.13 -15.86 -31.32
C THR A 134 -12.94 -15.32 -30.15
N SER A 135 -14.09 -14.78 -30.52
CA SER A 135 -15.25 -14.53 -29.68
C SER A 135 -15.11 -13.45 -28.59
N ALA A 136 -15.67 -12.30 -28.93
CA ALA A 136 -16.31 -11.44 -27.95
C ALA A 136 -17.26 -12.25 -27.03
N ARG A 137 -17.28 -11.90 -25.73
CA ARG A 137 -18.18 -12.39 -24.65
C ARG A 137 -17.62 -13.46 -23.70
N SER A 138 -16.35 -13.39 -23.30
CA SER A 138 -16.02 -13.86 -21.95
C SER A 138 -16.58 -12.85 -20.94
N HIS A 139 -17.50 -13.27 -20.08
CA HIS A 139 -17.99 -12.49 -18.93
C HIS A 139 -16.94 -12.35 -17.81
N LEU A 140 -15.73 -12.91 -17.99
CA LEU A 140 -14.63 -12.79 -17.04
C LEU A 140 -13.82 -11.52 -17.31
N SER A 141 -13.36 -10.89 -16.22
CA SER A 141 -12.50 -9.72 -16.26
C SER A 141 -11.22 -9.98 -17.08
N PRO A 142 -10.75 -9.02 -17.91
CA PRO A 142 -9.59 -9.22 -18.78
C PRO A 142 -8.29 -9.47 -18.00
N TYR A 143 -8.23 -9.06 -16.73
CA TYR A 143 -7.08 -9.33 -15.86
C TYR A 143 -6.93 -10.81 -15.47
N HIS A 144 -8.00 -11.61 -15.55
CA HIS A 144 -7.92 -13.06 -15.26
C HIS A 144 -7.34 -13.87 -16.43
N SER A 145 -7.27 -13.27 -17.62
CA SER A 145 -6.81 -13.97 -18.83
C SER A 145 -5.33 -13.77 -19.12
N TYR A 146 -4.69 -12.74 -18.57
CA TYR A 146 -3.27 -12.49 -18.79
C TYR A 146 -2.44 -13.06 -17.67
N LYS A 147 -1.37 -13.76 -18.04
CA LYS A 147 -0.37 -14.27 -17.13
C LYS A 147 0.98 -13.66 -17.49
N ILE A 148 1.67 -13.09 -16.51
CA ILE A 148 3.07 -12.69 -16.62
C ILE A 148 3.90 -13.96 -16.71
N THR A 149 4.55 -14.19 -17.86
CA THR A 149 5.30 -15.43 -18.14
C THR A 149 6.78 -15.21 -18.37
N SER A 150 7.27 -13.98 -18.40
CA SER A 150 8.69 -13.67 -18.63
C SER A 150 9.23 -12.72 -17.56
N LEU A 151 10.51 -12.88 -17.22
CA LEU A 151 11.20 -11.97 -16.31
C LEU A 151 11.20 -10.52 -16.81
N ALA A 152 11.23 -10.31 -18.13
CA ALA A 152 11.15 -8.96 -18.70
C ALA A 152 9.77 -8.31 -18.43
N ASP A 153 8.69 -9.08 -18.48
CA ASP A 153 7.34 -8.60 -18.15
C ASP A 153 7.19 -8.38 -16.65
N GLU A 154 7.75 -9.28 -15.84
CA GLU A 154 7.81 -9.16 -14.38
C GLU A 154 8.55 -7.88 -13.95
N THR A 155 9.71 -7.58 -14.54
CA THR A 155 10.46 -6.36 -14.21
C THR A 155 9.67 -5.09 -14.56
N ARG A 156 8.94 -5.10 -15.69
CA ARG A 156 8.05 -3.99 -16.05
C ARG A 156 6.88 -3.87 -15.08
N PHE A 157 6.32 -4.98 -14.64
CA PHE A 157 5.23 -5.01 -13.66
C PHE A 157 5.70 -4.49 -12.30
N THR A 158 6.88 -4.91 -11.84
CA THR A 158 7.56 -4.41 -10.63
C THR A 158 7.73 -2.89 -10.66
N ALA A 159 8.13 -2.32 -11.80
CA ALA A 159 8.21 -0.86 -11.95
C ALA A 159 6.83 -0.18 -11.76
N VAL A 160 5.77 -0.74 -12.35
CA VAL A 160 4.40 -0.24 -12.17
C VAL A 160 3.94 -0.33 -10.71
N LEU A 161 4.28 -1.41 -10.00
CA LEU A 161 3.96 -1.53 -8.57
C LEU A 161 4.72 -0.53 -7.71
N SER A 162 5.98 -0.25 -8.04
CA SER A 162 6.76 0.79 -7.38
C SER A 162 6.09 2.16 -7.53
N ASP A 163 5.67 2.51 -8.75
CA ASP A 163 4.96 3.76 -9.03
C ASP A 163 3.61 3.84 -8.31
N LEU A 164 2.87 2.73 -8.24
CA LEU A 164 1.61 2.63 -7.48
C LEU A 164 1.85 2.92 -6.00
N VAL A 165 2.84 2.28 -5.36
CA VAL A 165 3.14 2.50 -3.94
C VAL A 165 3.53 3.94 -3.66
N ALA A 166 4.32 4.55 -4.55
CA ALA A 166 4.75 5.95 -4.45
C ALA A 166 3.59 6.94 -4.65
N ALA A 167 2.77 6.76 -5.69
CA ALA A 167 1.65 7.65 -6.02
C ALA A 167 0.59 7.73 -4.90
N HIS A 168 0.49 6.69 -4.07
CA HIS A 168 -0.47 6.59 -2.97
C HIS A 168 0.14 6.85 -1.60
N GLN A 169 1.39 7.32 -1.51
CA GLN A 169 2.06 7.59 -0.23
C GLN A 169 1.28 8.59 0.64
N ASP A 170 0.88 9.73 0.06
CA ASP A 170 0.21 10.83 0.78
C ASP A 170 -1.32 10.72 0.81
N THR A 171 -1.90 9.57 0.49
CA THR A 171 -3.36 9.42 0.37
C THR A 171 -4.09 9.78 1.66
N ILE A 172 -3.57 9.40 2.83
CA ILE A 172 -4.21 9.65 4.13
C ILE A 172 -4.29 11.15 4.45
N PRO A 173 -3.19 11.91 4.52
CA PRO A 173 -3.25 13.34 4.86
C PRO A 173 -4.05 14.13 3.81
N VAL A 174 -3.95 13.78 2.52
CA VAL A 174 -4.71 14.45 1.46
C VAL A 174 -6.21 14.17 1.59
N LEU A 175 -6.63 12.93 1.86
CA LEU A 175 -8.04 12.62 2.11
C LEU A 175 -8.57 13.33 3.36
N ALA A 176 -7.81 13.31 4.46
CA ALA A 176 -8.19 13.98 5.70
C ALA A 176 -8.45 15.47 5.46
N ARG A 177 -7.54 16.16 4.76
CA ARG A 177 -7.73 17.57 4.38
C ARG A 177 -8.98 17.79 3.54
N GLY A 178 -9.21 16.94 2.53
CA GLY A 178 -10.40 17.03 1.68
C GLY A 178 -11.71 16.84 2.46
N PHE A 179 -11.77 15.90 3.41
CA PHE A 179 -12.96 15.70 4.24
C PHE A 179 -13.16 16.81 5.27
N LEU A 180 -12.09 17.40 5.81
CA LEU A 180 -12.18 18.57 6.68
C LEU A 180 -12.82 19.76 5.95
N GLU A 181 -12.39 20.05 4.72
CA GLU A 181 -12.98 21.10 3.88
C GLU A 181 -14.44 20.82 3.51
N CYS A 182 -14.81 19.54 3.40
CA CYS A 182 -16.17 19.12 3.08
C CYS A 182 -17.05 18.86 4.30
N LYS A 183 -16.60 19.11 5.54
CA LYS A 183 -17.30 18.73 6.79
C LYS A 183 -18.75 19.24 6.88
N ARG A 184 -19.08 20.37 6.23
CA ARG A 184 -20.45 20.93 6.20
C ARG A 184 -21.41 20.20 5.26
N TYR A 185 -20.89 19.37 4.35
CA TYR A 185 -21.63 18.76 3.25
C TYR A 185 -21.74 17.24 3.35
N ILE A 186 -21.16 16.63 4.38
CA ILE A 186 -21.20 15.19 4.62
C ILE A 186 -21.30 14.90 6.12
N ALA A 187 -22.13 13.93 6.48
CA ALA A 187 -22.30 13.53 7.87
C ALA A 187 -21.00 12.92 8.44
N PRO A 188 -20.61 13.24 9.69
CA PRO A 188 -19.40 12.68 10.32
C PRO A 188 -19.35 11.15 10.31
N ASP A 189 -20.47 10.47 10.53
CA ASP A 189 -20.56 9.01 10.51
C ASP A 189 -20.29 8.43 9.12
N HIS A 190 -20.67 9.15 8.06
CA HIS A 190 -20.40 8.74 6.68
C HIS A 190 -18.92 8.89 6.36
N VAL A 191 -18.29 9.98 6.80
CA VAL A 191 -16.83 10.19 6.66
C VAL A 191 -16.06 9.10 7.39
N THR A 192 -16.42 8.82 8.63
CA THR A 192 -15.74 7.82 9.47
C THR A 192 -15.82 6.44 8.83
N ARG A 193 -17.03 5.99 8.44
CA ARG A 193 -17.20 4.70 7.75
C ARG A 193 -16.44 4.64 6.42
N PHE A 194 -16.42 5.73 5.65
CA PHE A 194 -15.67 5.80 4.40
C PHE A 194 -14.16 5.68 4.65
N LEU A 195 -13.61 6.46 5.57
CA LEU A 195 -12.19 6.46 5.90
C LEU A 195 -11.76 5.10 6.45
N ASP A 196 -12.52 4.49 7.36
CA ASP A 196 -12.31 3.14 7.86
C ASP A 196 -12.13 2.12 6.71
N GLN A 197 -13.10 2.10 5.80
CA GLN A 197 -13.06 1.20 4.65
C GLN A 197 -11.92 1.55 3.69
N HIS A 198 -11.65 2.83 3.49
CA HIS A 198 -10.61 3.31 2.58
C HIS A 198 -9.21 2.94 3.09
N LEU A 199 -8.94 3.18 4.37
CA LEU A 199 -7.66 2.88 5.01
C LEU A 199 -7.40 1.38 5.05
N ARG A 200 -8.38 0.55 5.48
CA ARG A 200 -8.24 -0.92 5.47
C ARG A 200 -7.92 -1.45 4.05
N ALA A 201 -8.66 -0.99 3.05
CA ALA A 201 -8.43 -1.41 1.66
C ALA A 201 -7.08 -0.93 1.11
N ARG A 202 -6.65 0.28 1.47
CA ARG A 202 -5.34 0.82 1.08
C ARG A 202 -4.20 0.04 1.72
N ILE A 203 -4.29 -0.28 3.02
CA ILE A 203 -3.29 -1.08 3.74
C ILE A 203 -3.11 -2.43 3.04
N GLY A 204 -4.21 -3.13 2.72
CA GLY A 204 -4.14 -4.42 2.01
C GLY A 204 -3.56 -4.31 0.60
N THR A 205 -3.95 -3.30 -0.17
CA THR A 205 -3.41 -3.05 -1.53
C THR A 205 -1.91 -2.75 -1.48
N ARG A 206 -1.49 -1.90 -0.54
CA ARG A 206 -0.07 -1.55 -0.35
C ARG A 206 0.73 -2.76 0.09
N LEU A 207 0.24 -3.53 1.07
CA LEU A 207 0.89 -4.74 1.56
C LEU A 207 1.15 -5.74 0.43
N LEU A 208 0.15 -5.98 -0.42
CA LEU A 208 0.29 -6.87 -1.57
C LEU A 208 1.37 -6.40 -2.56
N ALA A 209 1.37 -5.10 -2.89
CA ALA A 209 2.35 -4.53 -3.78
C ALA A 209 3.77 -4.57 -3.17
N GLU A 210 3.91 -4.14 -1.92
CA GLU A 210 5.18 -4.14 -1.21
C GLU A 210 5.74 -5.55 -1.00
N GLN A 211 4.88 -6.57 -0.80
CA GLN A 211 5.34 -7.95 -0.73
C GLN A 211 6.02 -8.39 -2.02
N HIS A 212 5.41 -8.10 -3.19
CA HIS A 212 6.03 -8.44 -4.46
C HIS A 212 7.35 -7.67 -4.67
N LEU A 213 7.36 -6.36 -4.39
CA LEU A 213 8.57 -5.53 -4.49
C LEU A 213 9.70 -6.09 -3.60
N ALA A 214 9.39 -6.42 -2.35
CA ALA A 214 10.37 -6.95 -1.41
C ALA A 214 10.94 -8.30 -1.89
N LEU A 215 10.09 -9.21 -2.36
CA LEU A 215 10.52 -10.49 -2.92
C LEU A 215 11.37 -10.33 -4.19
N HIS A 216 11.01 -9.42 -5.10
CA HIS A 216 11.78 -9.14 -6.30
C HIS A 216 13.17 -8.60 -5.98
N TYR A 217 13.25 -7.54 -5.17
CA TYR A 217 14.50 -6.85 -4.86
C TYR A 217 15.45 -7.66 -3.98
N SER A 218 14.91 -8.45 -3.04
CA SER A 218 15.71 -9.39 -2.24
C SER A 218 16.24 -10.57 -3.06
N SER A 219 15.58 -10.93 -4.15
CA SER A 219 16.04 -11.97 -5.09
C SER A 219 17.05 -11.45 -6.12
N HIS A 220 17.16 -10.12 -6.27
CA HIS A 220 18.11 -9.46 -7.18
C HIS A 220 18.92 -8.35 -6.48
N PRO A 221 19.74 -8.63 -5.44
CA PRO A 221 20.37 -7.58 -4.64
C PRO A 221 21.33 -6.68 -5.44
N LEU A 222 22.03 -7.24 -6.43
CA LEU A 222 23.04 -6.52 -7.22
C LEU A 222 22.46 -5.35 -8.04
N THR A 223 21.16 -5.36 -8.33
CA THR A 223 20.48 -4.29 -9.09
C THR A 223 19.86 -3.22 -8.19
N THR A 224 19.98 -3.33 -6.86
CA THR A 224 19.24 -2.50 -5.87
C THR A 224 20.07 -1.44 -5.15
N SER A 225 21.37 -1.36 -5.44
CA SER A 225 22.31 -0.43 -4.80
C SER A 225 21.95 1.04 -5.12
N GLY A 226 21.24 1.71 -4.20
CA GLY A 226 21.05 3.17 -4.21
C GLY A 226 19.66 3.69 -4.61
N GLY A 227 18.61 2.85 -4.63
CA GLY A 227 17.23 3.28 -4.93
C GLY A 227 16.29 3.33 -3.71
N SER A 228 15.05 3.80 -3.90
CA SER A 228 13.98 3.85 -2.88
C SER A 228 13.66 2.50 -2.23
N HIS A 229 14.14 1.40 -2.82
CA HIS A 229 13.94 0.02 -2.37
C HIS A 229 15.19 -0.64 -1.80
N ALA A 230 16.25 0.14 -1.52
CA ALA A 230 17.47 -0.36 -0.86
C ALA A 230 17.18 -1.05 0.49
N ARG A 231 16.06 -0.72 1.14
CA ARG A 231 15.59 -1.38 2.38
C ARG A 231 15.30 -2.89 2.22
N TYR A 232 15.12 -3.37 0.99
CA TYR A 232 14.90 -4.79 0.69
C TYR A 232 16.17 -5.52 0.23
N ALA A 233 17.30 -4.81 0.14
CA ALA A 233 18.57 -5.42 -0.20
C ALA A 233 19.09 -6.23 0.99
N ASN A 234 19.49 -7.49 0.75
CA ASN A 234 20.07 -8.39 1.74
C ASN A 234 19.24 -8.52 3.04
N PRO A 235 17.97 -8.96 2.95
CA PRO A 235 17.15 -9.10 4.15
C PRO A 235 17.70 -10.21 5.06
N PRO A 236 17.45 -10.15 6.38
CA PRO A 236 17.79 -11.25 7.29
C PRO A 236 17.09 -12.56 6.89
N ALA A 237 17.66 -13.70 7.29
CA ALA A 237 17.17 -15.03 6.88
C ALA A 237 15.74 -15.37 7.35
N HIS A 238 15.23 -14.67 8.37
CA HIS A 238 13.87 -14.83 8.88
C HIS A 238 12.83 -13.97 8.12
N TYR A 239 13.24 -13.17 7.13
CA TYR A 239 12.32 -12.38 6.32
C TYR A 239 11.79 -13.14 5.10
N VAL A 240 10.50 -12.96 4.83
CA VAL A 240 9.81 -13.39 3.61
C VAL A 240 9.10 -12.18 3.00
N GLY A 241 9.80 -11.47 2.13
CA GLY A 241 9.31 -10.19 1.60
C GLY A 241 9.27 -9.14 2.71
N VAL A 242 8.09 -8.61 3.00
CA VAL A 242 7.88 -7.63 4.10
C VAL A 242 7.51 -8.27 5.44
N ILE A 243 7.42 -9.60 5.50
CA ILE A 243 7.09 -10.34 6.71
C ILE A 243 8.36 -10.77 7.41
N ASP A 244 8.46 -10.46 8.69
CA ASP A 244 9.42 -11.07 9.60
C ASP A 244 8.75 -12.28 10.24
N THR A 245 9.33 -13.48 10.05
CA THR A 245 8.79 -14.73 10.60
C THR A 245 9.13 -14.96 12.08
N ALA A 246 10.00 -14.15 12.65
CA ALA A 246 10.44 -14.22 14.04
C ALA A 246 10.54 -12.83 14.67
N LEU A 247 9.55 -11.97 14.40
CA LEU A 247 9.53 -10.59 14.88
C LEU A 247 9.53 -10.56 16.41
N GLN A 248 10.44 -9.78 17.00
CA GLN A 248 10.50 -9.52 18.43
C GLN A 248 9.78 -8.21 18.78
N PRO A 249 8.59 -8.25 19.42
CA PRO A 249 7.84 -7.03 19.72
C PRO A 249 8.57 -6.09 20.68
N ALA A 250 9.37 -6.65 21.61
CA ALA A 250 10.13 -5.85 22.56
C ALA A 250 11.15 -4.93 21.85
N GLU A 251 11.84 -5.44 20.82
CA GLU A 251 12.77 -4.64 20.01
C GLU A 251 12.05 -3.51 19.26
N CYS A 252 10.89 -3.81 18.65
CA CYS A 252 10.05 -2.79 18.02
C CYS A 252 9.63 -1.70 19.02
N VAL A 253 9.24 -2.09 20.24
CA VAL A 253 8.86 -1.15 21.31
C VAL A 253 10.04 -0.25 21.68
N GLU A 254 11.24 -0.80 21.86
CA GLU A 254 12.45 -0.04 22.20
C GLU A 254 12.79 1.00 21.12
N ILE A 255 12.78 0.59 19.86
CA ILE A 255 13.07 1.47 18.71
C ILE A 255 12.03 2.60 18.62
N CYS A 256 10.75 2.26 18.64
CA CYS A 256 9.67 3.25 18.57
C CYS A 256 9.69 4.19 19.77
N ALA A 257 9.89 3.67 20.98
CA ALA A 257 9.93 4.48 22.19
C ALA A 257 11.12 5.42 22.19
N SER A 258 12.30 5.00 21.74
CA SER A 258 13.46 5.88 21.61
C SER A 258 13.18 7.04 20.65
N LEU A 259 12.60 6.74 19.49
CA LEU A 259 12.24 7.77 18.50
C LEU A 259 11.23 8.78 19.06
N VAL A 260 10.17 8.29 19.72
CA VAL A 260 9.15 9.16 20.31
C VAL A 260 9.70 9.95 21.50
N ALA A 261 10.60 9.36 22.30
CA ALA A 261 11.28 10.04 23.39
C ALA A 261 12.12 11.22 22.87
N ASP A 262 12.83 11.05 21.74
CA ASP A 262 13.58 12.13 21.08
C ASP A 262 12.63 13.26 20.64
N MET A 263 11.44 12.92 20.12
CA MET A 263 10.43 13.91 19.74
C MET A 263 9.90 14.69 20.96
N CYS A 264 9.68 14.00 22.08
CA CYS A 264 9.25 14.63 23.34
C CYS A 264 10.33 15.55 23.91
N GLU A 265 11.59 15.13 23.87
CA GLU A 265 12.73 15.93 24.31
C GLU A 265 12.84 17.22 23.47
N LEU A 266 12.69 17.11 22.15
CA LEU A 266 12.71 18.26 21.25
C LEU A 266 11.54 19.24 21.50
N ARG A 267 10.32 18.74 21.72
CA ARG A 267 9.11 19.58 21.84
C ARG A 267 8.89 20.12 23.26
N TYR A 268 9.19 19.33 24.29
CA TYR A 268 8.85 19.61 25.68
C TYR A 268 10.08 19.74 26.60
N GLY A 269 11.29 19.44 26.10
CA GLY A 269 12.52 19.47 26.89
C GLY A 269 12.66 18.31 27.88
N VAL A 270 11.77 17.32 27.82
CA VAL A 270 11.73 16.17 28.73
C VAL A 270 11.67 14.89 27.92
N ARG A 271 12.52 13.93 28.31
CA ARG A 271 12.56 12.58 27.76
C ARG A 271 11.81 11.62 28.71
N PRO A 272 10.63 11.10 28.34
CA PRO A 272 9.89 10.16 29.18
C PRO A 272 10.65 8.85 29.39
N ALA A 273 10.54 8.27 30.57
CA ALA A 273 11.10 6.95 30.86
C ALA A 273 10.18 5.83 30.34
N LEU A 274 10.79 4.74 29.87
CA LEU A 274 10.13 3.52 29.41
C LEU A 274 10.56 2.34 30.27
N GLU A 275 9.60 1.52 30.67
CA GLU A 275 9.83 0.19 31.24
C GLU A 275 9.12 -0.86 30.40
N ILE A 276 9.81 -1.94 30.02
CA ILE A 276 9.22 -3.07 29.31
C ILE A 276 9.16 -4.24 30.30
N ASP A 277 7.97 -4.80 30.49
CA ASP A 277 7.73 -5.99 31.33
C ASP A 277 7.13 -7.14 30.51
N GLY A 278 7.16 -8.35 31.08
CA GLY A 278 6.67 -9.57 30.40
C GLY A 278 7.77 -10.37 29.71
N ASP A 279 7.45 -10.98 28.57
CA ASP A 279 8.38 -11.83 27.82
C ASP A 279 9.07 -11.05 26.68
N HIS A 280 10.31 -10.65 26.93
CA HIS A 280 11.15 -9.94 25.95
C HIS A 280 11.60 -10.84 24.79
N SER A 281 11.56 -12.16 24.97
CA SER A 281 12.00 -13.13 23.97
C SER A 281 10.87 -13.62 23.06
N ALA A 282 9.63 -13.17 23.32
CA ALA A 282 8.47 -13.53 22.52
C ALA A 282 8.70 -13.20 21.04
N THR A 283 8.38 -14.14 20.17
CA THR A 283 8.44 -13.96 18.72
C THR A 283 7.15 -14.39 18.07
N PHE A 284 6.76 -13.70 16.99
CA PHE A 284 5.63 -14.08 16.16
C PHE A 284 5.86 -13.60 14.72
N ALA A 285 5.19 -14.21 13.74
CA ALA A 285 5.32 -13.76 12.37
C ALA A 285 4.39 -12.58 12.08
N TYR A 286 4.95 -11.45 11.65
CA TYR A 286 4.17 -10.25 11.38
C TYR A 286 4.86 -9.32 10.39
N VAL A 287 4.19 -8.22 10.05
CA VAL A 287 4.75 -7.14 9.20
C VAL A 287 5.30 -6.05 10.12
N PRO A 288 6.64 -5.89 10.25
CA PRO A 288 7.24 -4.94 11.20
C PRO A 288 6.71 -3.51 11.02
N MET A 289 6.66 -3.04 9.77
CA MET A 289 6.19 -1.68 9.46
C MET A 289 4.78 -1.37 10.01
N HIS A 290 3.90 -2.37 10.08
CA HIS A 290 2.56 -2.19 10.65
C HIS A 290 2.61 -2.08 12.17
N LEU A 291 3.43 -2.91 12.82
CA LEU A 291 3.61 -2.87 14.25
C LEU A 291 4.27 -1.57 14.68
N ASP A 292 5.35 -1.16 14.01
CA ASP A 292 6.07 0.08 14.28
C ASP A 292 5.14 1.30 14.20
N TYR A 293 4.24 1.34 13.21
CA TYR A 293 3.24 2.40 13.10
C TYR A 293 2.30 2.45 14.31
N MET A 294 1.74 1.30 14.70
CA MET A 294 0.83 1.21 15.86
C MET A 294 1.54 1.62 17.16
N LEU A 295 2.76 1.11 17.37
CA LEU A 295 3.56 1.42 18.55
C LEU A 295 3.93 2.89 18.60
N THR A 296 4.42 3.46 17.50
CA THR A 296 4.81 4.88 17.43
C THR A 296 3.63 5.79 17.76
N GLU A 297 2.44 5.55 17.19
CA GLU A 297 1.27 6.40 17.44
C GLU A 297 0.75 6.26 18.88
N LEU A 298 0.72 5.05 19.44
CA LEU A 298 0.29 4.86 20.83
C LEU A 298 1.31 5.42 21.83
N LEU A 299 2.60 5.24 21.58
CA LEU A 299 3.67 5.78 22.41
C LEU A 299 3.69 7.32 22.36
N LYS A 300 3.45 7.94 21.20
CA LYS A 300 3.28 9.41 21.11
C LYS A 300 2.19 9.90 22.05
N ASN A 301 1.05 9.22 22.10
CA ASN A 301 -0.06 9.60 22.97
C ASN A 301 0.29 9.40 24.45
N ALA A 302 0.84 8.24 24.81
CA ALA A 302 1.22 7.91 26.18
C ALA A 302 2.31 8.86 26.73
N PHE A 303 3.33 9.14 25.92
CA PHE A 303 4.44 10.01 26.29
C PHE A 303 3.99 11.46 26.42
N ARG A 304 3.19 11.95 25.46
CA ARG A 304 2.59 13.29 25.54
C ARG A 304 1.76 13.45 26.81
N ALA A 305 0.86 12.50 27.11
CA ALA A 305 0.01 12.58 28.29
C ALA A 305 0.84 12.57 29.59
N THR A 306 1.88 11.74 29.66
CA THR A 306 2.80 11.68 30.81
C THR A 306 3.55 13.00 31.01
N VAL A 307 4.05 13.60 29.94
CA VAL A 307 4.76 14.90 29.99
C VAL A 307 3.82 16.05 30.36
N GLU A 308 2.64 16.12 29.74
CA GLU A 308 1.66 17.19 29.99
C GLU A 308 1.08 17.14 31.41
N SER A 309 0.92 15.94 31.98
CA SER A 309 0.49 15.73 33.37
C SER A 309 1.62 15.91 34.40
N ARG A 310 2.88 16.07 33.96
CA ARG A 310 4.08 16.14 34.81
C ARG A 310 4.25 14.92 35.72
N SER A 311 3.87 13.75 35.22
CA SER A 311 4.10 12.48 35.91
C SER A 311 5.57 12.08 35.75
N ASP A 312 6.22 11.75 36.87
CA ASP A 312 7.58 11.17 36.87
C ASP A 312 7.58 9.64 36.68
N ALA A 313 6.39 9.00 36.68
CA ALA A 313 6.28 7.56 36.49
C ALA A 313 6.62 7.15 35.04
N PRO A 314 7.34 6.03 34.84
CA PRO A 314 7.64 5.53 33.51
C PRO A 314 6.36 5.04 32.81
N VAL A 315 6.35 5.14 31.48
CA VAL A 315 5.38 4.43 30.65
C VAL A 315 5.78 2.97 30.61
N VAL A 316 4.84 2.08 30.95
CA VAL A 316 5.11 0.64 31.06
C VAL A 316 4.47 -0.11 29.90
N VAL A 317 5.27 -0.90 29.17
CA VAL A 317 4.81 -1.73 28.06
C VAL A 317 4.97 -3.20 28.41
N THR A 318 3.85 -3.92 28.50
CA THR A 318 3.83 -5.38 28.71
C THR A 318 3.77 -6.11 27.39
N VAL A 319 4.70 -7.04 27.15
CA VAL A 319 4.66 -7.99 26.04
C VAL A 319 4.32 -9.38 26.59
N ALA A 320 3.21 -9.96 26.13
CA ALA A 320 2.77 -11.28 26.55
C ALA A 320 2.37 -12.14 25.34
N PRO A 321 3.02 -13.27 25.06
CA PRO A 321 2.59 -14.18 24.01
C PRO A 321 1.25 -14.82 24.36
N GLU A 322 0.37 -14.98 23.38
CA GLU A 322 -0.88 -15.72 23.58
C GLU A 322 -0.59 -17.22 23.71
N PRO A 323 -1.30 -17.94 24.60
CA PRO A 323 -1.15 -19.38 24.71
C PRO A 323 -1.57 -20.04 23.39
N ALA A 324 -0.77 -20.99 22.91
CA ALA A 324 -1.13 -21.80 21.76
C ALA A 324 -2.48 -22.51 22.02
N VAL A 325 -3.46 -22.30 21.14
CA VAL A 325 -4.79 -22.90 21.28
C VAL A 325 -4.62 -24.42 21.20
N SER A 326 -4.84 -25.12 22.32
CA SER A 326 -4.67 -26.58 22.40
C SER A 326 -5.55 -27.31 21.37
N GLU A 327 -5.01 -28.39 20.79
CA GLU A 327 -5.55 -29.15 19.65
C GLU A 327 -6.92 -29.84 19.84
N GLU A 328 -7.72 -29.54 20.87
CA GLU A 328 -8.86 -30.40 21.24
C GLU A 328 -10.17 -30.19 20.46
N ILE A 329 -10.26 -29.28 19.47
CA ILE A 329 -11.46 -29.19 18.62
C ILE A 329 -11.09 -28.92 17.16
N ALA A 330 -10.54 -29.92 16.48
CA ALA A 330 -10.62 -29.99 15.02
C ALA A 330 -10.74 -31.45 14.57
N LYS A 331 -11.96 -31.86 14.20
CA LYS A 331 -12.16 -33.10 13.44
C LYS A 331 -11.38 -32.96 12.11
N PRO A 332 -10.62 -33.99 11.69
CA PRO A 332 -9.84 -33.92 10.46
C PRO A 332 -10.78 -33.97 9.25
N THR A 333 -10.76 -32.91 8.44
CA THR A 333 -11.28 -32.95 7.07
C THR A 333 -10.16 -33.55 6.19
N PRO A 334 -10.43 -34.55 5.34
CA PRO A 334 -9.37 -35.30 4.68
C PRO A 334 -8.64 -34.46 3.63
N ALA A 335 -7.31 -34.53 3.71
CA ALA A 335 -6.36 -34.03 2.74
C ALA A 335 -6.50 -34.74 1.39
N ASN A 336 -6.43 -33.99 0.30
CA ASN A 336 -6.01 -34.54 -0.99
C ASN A 336 -4.54 -34.16 -1.21
N GLN A 337 -3.70 -35.18 -1.11
CA GLN A 337 -2.27 -35.17 -1.41
C GLN A 337 -2.06 -35.21 -2.92
N THR A 338 -1.08 -34.44 -3.40
CA THR A 338 -0.09 -34.92 -4.37
C THR A 338 1.22 -34.18 -4.14
N THR A 339 2.27 -34.94 -3.90
CA THR A 339 3.66 -34.57 -3.60
C THR A 339 4.58 -34.76 -4.81
N ALA A 340 5.67 -33.97 -4.85
CA ALA A 340 7.01 -34.19 -5.42
C ALA A 340 7.49 -32.84 -6.01
N ASP A 341 8.55 -32.17 -5.57
CA ASP A 341 9.92 -32.65 -5.36
C ASP A 341 10.63 -31.98 -4.17
N GLY A 342 11.64 -32.66 -3.63
CA GLY A 342 12.42 -32.21 -2.50
C GLY A 342 13.46 -31.14 -2.85
N GLN A 343 13.35 -29.98 -2.19
CA GLN A 343 14.48 -29.10 -1.86
C GLN A 343 14.23 -28.47 -0.48
N ALA A 344 15.33 -28.26 0.25
CA ALA A 344 15.39 -27.90 1.66
C ALA A 344 14.68 -26.59 1.99
N GLY A 345 13.98 -26.58 3.13
CA GLY A 345 13.33 -25.40 3.70
C GLY A 345 11.82 -25.43 3.59
N ALA A 346 11.17 -26.47 4.15
CA ALA A 346 9.72 -26.46 4.30
C ALA A 346 9.33 -25.30 5.22
N ILE A 347 8.84 -24.20 4.63
CA ILE A 347 8.19 -23.13 5.35
C ILE A 347 6.96 -23.76 5.99
N VAL A 348 6.97 -23.87 7.32
CA VAL A 348 5.77 -24.21 8.09
C VAL A 348 4.71 -23.20 7.69
N ARG A 349 3.65 -23.66 7.04
CA ARG A 349 2.52 -22.80 6.72
C ARG A 349 2.05 -22.24 8.05
N LEU A 350 2.05 -20.91 8.19
CA LEU A 350 1.40 -20.29 9.32
C LEU A 350 -0.08 -20.65 9.19
N ASP A 351 -0.51 -21.65 9.95
CA ASP A 351 -1.92 -21.91 10.15
C ASP A 351 -2.54 -20.63 10.74
N ASP A 352 -3.83 -20.40 10.51
CA ASP A 352 -4.62 -19.30 11.11
C ASP A 352 -4.69 -19.35 12.66
N LYS A 353 -3.86 -20.20 13.29
CA LYS A 353 -3.69 -20.42 14.73
C LYS A 353 -2.29 -20.03 15.24
N ALA A 354 -1.51 -19.23 14.50
CA ALA A 354 -0.26 -18.71 15.03
C ALA A 354 -0.54 -17.98 16.36
N PRO A 355 0.16 -18.31 17.45
CA PRO A 355 -0.07 -17.66 18.74
C PRO A 355 0.13 -16.15 18.56
N GLY A 356 -0.89 -15.37 18.90
CA GLY A 356 -0.81 -13.92 18.86
C GLY A 356 0.14 -13.38 19.93
N VAL A 357 0.28 -12.07 19.98
CA VAL A 357 0.95 -11.38 21.08
C VAL A 357 0.03 -10.27 21.59
N THR A 358 -0.09 -10.16 22.91
CA THR A 358 -0.73 -9.02 23.56
C THR A 358 0.35 -8.02 23.94
N ILE A 359 0.22 -6.79 23.44
CA ILE A 359 1.08 -5.65 23.82
C ILE A 359 0.21 -4.64 24.55
N ARG A 360 0.52 -4.37 25.83
CA ARG A 360 -0.25 -3.45 26.67
C ARG A 360 0.59 -2.26 27.08
N ILE A 361 0.21 -1.07 26.65
CA ILE A 361 0.87 0.20 26.99
C ILE A 361 0.08 0.88 28.12
N ARG A 362 0.77 1.28 29.18
CA ARG A 362 0.20 1.94 30.36
C ARG A 362 0.96 3.22 30.66
N ASP A 363 0.26 4.33 30.79
CA ASP A 363 0.80 5.60 31.23
C ASP A 363 0.11 6.09 32.52
N GLN A 364 0.71 7.09 33.17
CA GLN A 364 0.11 7.83 34.28
C GLN A 364 -0.23 9.28 33.86
N GLY A 365 -0.69 9.45 32.61
CA GLY A 365 -0.95 10.74 31.97
C GLY A 365 -2.26 11.42 32.37
N GLY A 366 -2.90 11.03 33.48
CA GLY A 366 -4.18 11.59 33.94
C GLY A 366 -5.44 10.97 33.32
N GLY A 367 -5.30 10.07 32.35
CA GLY A 367 -6.40 9.34 31.71
C GLY A 367 -7.22 10.18 30.72
N ILE A 368 -8.29 9.57 30.18
CA ILE A 368 -9.17 10.20 29.20
C ILE A 368 -10.50 10.55 29.87
N ALA A 369 -10.93 11.81 29.75
CA ALA A 369 -12.19 12.26 30.33
C ALA A 369 -13.40 11.53 29.71
N PRO A 370 -14.44 11.17 30.49
CA PRO A 370 -15.57 10.35 30.01
C PRO A 370 -16.36 10.96 28.84
N ASP A 371 -16.41 12.29 28.75
CA ASP A 371 -17.03 13.06 27.67
C ASP A 371 -16.20 13.07 26.38
N VAL A 372 -14.88 12.90 26.50
CA VAL A 372 -13.93 12.81 25.38
C VAL A 372 -13.85 11.38 24.82
N LEU A 373 -13.98 10.36 25.67
CA LEU A 373 -13.79 8.96 25.32
C LEU A 373 -14.56 8.48 24.06
N PRO A 374 -15.82 8.87 23.82
CA PRO A 374 -16.54 8.47 22.60
C PRO A 374 -15.92 9.00 21.30
N ASN A 375 -15.15 10.08 21.39
CA ASN A 375 -14.65 10.83 20.23
C ASN A 375 -13.22 10.46 19.84
N ILE A 376 -12.47 9.72 20.65
CA ILE A 376 -11.03 9.44 20.40
C ILE A 376 -10.78 8.62 19.13
N TRP A 377 -11.80 7.91 18.63
CA TRP A 377 -11.76 7.15 17.38
C TRP A 377 -12.29 7.93 16.18
N SER A 378 -12.74 9.18 16.37
CA SER A 378 -13.24 10.02 15.29
C SER A 378 -12.09 10.70 14.56
N TYR A 379 -12.05 10.55 13.23
CA TYR A 379 -11.04 11.18 12.37
C TYR A 379 -11.00 12.72 12.42
N SER A 380 -12.07 13.35 12.89
CA SER A 380 -12.16 14.81 12.99
C SER A 380 -11.91 15.36 14.40
N PHE A 381 -11.49 14.50 15.33
CA PHE A 381 -11.31 14.85 16.74
C PHE A 381 -9.83 14.81 17.12
N THR A 382 -9.37 15.84 17.86
CA THR A 382 -8.05 15.88 18.50
C THR A 382 -8.13 16.71 19.78
N THR A 383 -7.34 16.35 20.78
CA THR A 383 -7.15 17.11 22.01
C THR A 383 -5.89 17.98 21.97
N VAL A 384 -5.16 17.98 20.86
CA VAL A 384 -4.06 18.92 20.60
C VAL A 384 -4.70 20.26 20.27
N ALA A 385 -4.36 21.32 21.01
CA ALA A 385 -4.75 22.68 20.63
C ALA A 385 -4.14 23.01 19.25
N GLU A 386 -4.92 23.63 18.36
CA GLU A 386 -4.37 24.19 17.13
C GLU A 386 -3.35 25.27 17.52
N ASP A 387 -2.06 24.96 17.34
CA ASP A 387 -0.99 25.95 17.48
C ASP A 387 -1.15 26.90 16.28
N ASP A 388 -1.58 28.15 16.52
CA ASP A 388 -1.60 29.24 15.53
C ASP A 388 -0.17 29.45 15.00
N GLY A 389 0.22 28.72 13.94
CA GLY A 389 1.64 28.65 13.59
C GLY A 389 2.00 28.04 12.24
N SER A 390 1.12 28.09 11.24
CA SER A 390 1.56 27.89 9.85
C SER A 390 0.80 28.77 8.84
N GLU A 391 0.79 30.08 9.11
CA GLU A 391 0.80 31.10 8.06
C GLU A 391 2.13 31.86 8.16
N ALA A 392 2.73 32.16 7.00
CA ALA A 392 4.09 32.70 6.76
C ALA A 392 5.21 31.65 6.87
N VAL A 393 5.70 31.14 5.74
CA VAL A 393 6.61 31.85 4.83
C VAL A 393 6.41 31.29 3.42
N GLY A 394 5.81 32.10 2.55
CA GLY A 394 6.15 32.08 1.14
C GLY A 394 7.40 32.95 0.94
N ALA A 395 8.44 32.33 0.40
CA ALA A 395 9.49 32.95 -0.41
C ALA A 395 10.08 31.84 -1.29
#